data_AF-A0A3C1WS27-F1
#
_entry.id   AF-A0A3C1WS27-F1
#
_cell.length_a   1.000
_cell.length_b   1.000
_cell.length_c   1.000
_cell.angle_alpha   90.00
_cell.angle_beta   90.00
_cell.angle_gamma   90.00
#
_symmetry.space_group_name_H-M   'P 1'
#
loop_
_entity.id
_entity.type
_entity.pdbx_description
1 polymer ?
#
loop_
_entity_poly.entity_id
_entity_poly.type
_entity_poly.pdbx_seq_one_letter_code
_entity_poly.pdbx_strand_id
1 'polypeptide(L)'
;MELTKKLEDYNALLDRKADLAAQTKENNAAIESMKQEIEDMMIDEDITKITAAGYNFSLVNKTEYSKKSEKDLADAGLNFFEVLRNNDLGDLIKETVDRRTYSAACREMVTERGELPDEIQAVTSVYETTDISRRKAK
;
A
#
# COMPACT_ATOMS: atom_id res chain seq x y z
N MET A 1 -32.45 12.93 -15.74
CA MET A 1 -31.73 14.21 -15.58
C MET A 1 -30.25 13.97 -15.79
N GLU A 2 -29.50 14.98 -16.28
CA GLU A 2 -28.05 14.89 -16.52
C GLU A 2 -27.26 14.48 -15.26
N LEU A 3 -27.66 14.98 -14.08
CA LEU A 3 -27.05 14.63 -12.80
C LEU A 3 -27.10 13.12 -12.51
N THR A 4 -28.24 12.47 -12.72
CA THR A 4 -28.40 11.02 -12.47
C THR A 4 -27.42 10.22 -13.32
N LYS A 5 -27.27 10.58 -14.60
CA LYS A 5 -26.30 9.95 -15.50
C LYS A 5 -24.87 10.15 -15.01
N LYS A 6 -24.51 11.36 -14.56
CA LYS A 6 -23.18 11.62 -13.97
C LYS A 6 -22.91 10.79 -12.72
N LEU A 7 -23.93 10.56 -11.88
CA LEU A 7 -23.80 9.71 -10.69
C LEU A 7 -23.65 8.23 -11.06
N GLU A 8 -24.34 7.76 -12.11
CA GLU A 8 -24.17 6.42 -12.67
C GLU A 8 -22.76 6.24 -13.26
N ASP A 9 -22.30 7.19 -14.09
CA ASP A 9 -20.94 7.21 -14.66
C ASP A 9 -19.88 7.21 -13.54
N TYR A 10 -20.06 8.03 -12.50
CA TYR A 10 -19.19 8.08 -11.33
C TYR A 10 -19.14 6.74 -10.61
N ASN A 11 -20.30 6.08 -10.41
CA ASN A 11 -20.34 4.77 -9.77
C ASN A 11 -19.61 3.71 -10.61
N ALA A 12 -19.81 3.71 -11.93
CA ALA A 12 -19.12 2.81 -12.85
C ALA A 12 -17.59 2.97 -12.79
N LEU A 13 -17.07 4.19 -12.61
CA LEU A 13 -15.64 4.44 -12.41
C LEU A 13 -15.12 3.84 -11.10
N LEU A 14 -15.89 3.92 -10.01
CA LEU A 14 -15.50 3.32 -8.73
C LEU A 14 -15.48 1.80 -8.81
N ASP A 15 -16.45 1.20 -9.50
CA ASP A 15 -16.50 -0.25 -9.69
C ASP A 15 -15.35 -0.71 -10.60
N ARG A 16 -15.08 0.00 -11.71
CA ARG A 16 -13.93 -0.28 -12.58
C ARG A 16 -12.59 -0.17 -11.84
N LYS A 17 -12.45 0.78 -10.90
CA LYS A 17 -11.25 0.89 -10.06
C LYS A 17 -11.06 -0.36 -9.18
N ALA A 18 -12.14 -0.89 -8.61
CA ALA A 18 -12.09 -2.13 -7.83
C ALA A 18 -11.71 -3.33 -8.70
N ASP A 19 -12.30 -3.44 -9.89
CA ASP A 19 -11.99 -4.50 -10.85
C ASP A 19 -10.53 -4.46 -11.32
N LEU A 20 -10.00 -3.27 -11.60
CA LEU A 20 -8.59 -3.08 -11.96
C LEU A 20 -7.65 -3.53 -10.83
N ALA A 21 -7.98 -3.21 -9.59
CA ALA A 21 -7.19 -3.66 -8.44
C ALA A 21 -7.19 -5.19 -8.30
N ALA A 22 -8.33 -5.85 -8.56
CA ALA A 22 -8.42 -7.30 -8.58
C ALA A 22 -7.60 -7.90 -9.74
N GLN A 23 -7.75 -7.38 -10.95
CA GLN A 23 -7.00 -7.83 -12.13
C GLN A 23 -5.48 -7.68 -11.95
N THR A 24 -5.02 -6.58 -11.36
CA THR A 24 -3.59 -6.41 -11.05
C THR A 24 -3.11 -7.44 -10.04
N LYS A 25 -3.90 -7.74 -9.00
CA LYS A 25 -3.55 -8.76 -8.00
C LYS A 25 -3.45 -10.15 -8.62
N GLU A 26 -4.44 -10.52 -9.44
CA GLU A 26 -4.47 -11.82 -10.15
C GLU A 26 -3.30 -11.94 -11.13
N ASN A 27 -3.03 -10.90 -11.92
CA ASN A 27 -1.92 -10.90 -12.87
C ASN A 27 -0.56 -11.01 -12.17
N ASN A 28 -0.36 -10.33 -11.04
CA ASN A 28 0.87 -10.45 -10.27
C ASN A 28 1.05 -11.89 -9.72
N ALA A 29 -0.02 -12.53 -9.28
CA ALA A 29 0.06 -13.93 -8.84
C ALA A 29 0.41 -14.88 -10.00
N ALA A 30 -0.18 -14.66 -11.18
CA ALA A 30 0.16 -15.43 -12.38
C ALA A 30 1.61 -15.22 -12.84
N ILE A 31 2.12 -13.98 -12.75
CA ILE A 31 3.52 -13.66 -13.05
C ILE A 31 4.46 -14.43 -12.13
N GLU A 32 4.22 -14.43 -10.81
CA GLU A 32 5.10 -15.15 -9.88
C GLU A 32 5.04 -16.67 -10.08
N SER A 33 3.85 -17.24 -10.37
CA SER A 33 3.73 -18.68 -10.71
C SER A 33 4.52 -19.03 -11.97
N MET A 34 4.33 -18.26 -13.04
CA MET A 34 5.04 -18.46 -14.31
C MET A 34 6.55 -18.30 -14.14
N LYS A 35 6.98 -17.33 -13.32
CA LYS A 35 8.39 -17.11 -13.03
C LYS A 35 9.01 -18.31 -12.32
N GLN A 36 8.34 -18.89 -11.33
CA GLN A 36 8.80 -20.12 -10.67
C GLN A 36 8.90 -21.28 -11.65
N GLU A 37 7.88 -21.48 -12.50
CA GLU A 37 7.89 -22.53 -13.53
C GLU A 37 9.07 -22.35 -14.50
N ILE A 38 9.36 -21.12 -14.93
CA ILE A 38 10.51 -20.81 -15.80
C ILE A 38 11.83 -21.06 -15.07
N GLU A 39 11.96 -20.67 -13.79
CA GLU A 39 13.15 -20.92 -12.98
C GLU A 39 13.43 -22.43 -12.87
N ASP A 40 12.40 -23.23 -12.58
CA ASP A 40 12.50 -24.69 -12.49
C ASP A 40 12.93 -25.32 -13.83
N MET A 41 12.31 -24.89 -14.95
CA MET A 41 12.70 -25.37 -16.29
C MET A 41 14.15 -24.99 -16.65
N MET A 42 14.58 -23.77 -16.33
CA MET A 42 15.95 -23.33 -16.58
C MET A 42 16.97 -24.14 -15.76
N ILE A 43 16.62 -24.54 -14.54
CA ILE A 43 17.45 -25.42 -13.71
C ILE A 43 17.51 -26.82 -14.31
N ASP A 44 16.37 -27.40 -14.67
CA ASP A 44 16.27 -28.76 -15.22
C ASP A 44 17.01 -28.91 -16.56
N GLU A 45 16.97 -27.87 -17.40
CA GLU A 45 17.65 -27.84 -18.70
C GLU A 45 19.10 -27.31 -18.64
N ASP A 46 19.61 -26.98 -17.44
CA ASP A 46 20.95 -26.38 -17.21
C ASP A 46 21.18 -25.10 -18.06
N ILE A 47 20.12 -24.30 -18.24
CA ILE A 47 20.15 -23.03 -18.98
C ILE A 47 20.34 -21.87 -18.00
N THR A 48 21.51 -21.24 -18.01
CA THR A 48 21.76 -20.07 -17.17
C THR A 48 21.30 -18.75 -17.81
N LYS A 49 21.12 -18.71 -19.14
CA LYS A 49 20.71 -17.53 -19.89
C LYS A 49 20.06 -17.88 -21.24
N ILE A 50 18.98 -17.17 -21.59
CA ILE A 50 18.27 -17.32 -22.87
C ILE A 50 17.73 -15.97 -23.38
N THR A 51 17.61 -15.82 -24.69
CA THR A 51 16.95 -14.66 -25.33
C THR A 51 15.60 -15.08 -25.91
N ALA A 52 14.52 -14.43 -25.49
CA ALA A 52 13.18 -14.68 -25.99
C ALA A 52 12.36 -13.39 -25.99
N ALA A 53 11.42 -13.25 -26.94
CA ALA A 53 10.55 -12.07 -27.07
C ALA A 53 11.27 -10.70 -27.07
N GLY A 54 12.54 -10.66 -27.53
CA GLY A 54 13.36 -9.45 -27.53
C GLY A 54 14.07 -9.11 -26.21
N TYR A 55 14.01 -9.99 -25.20
CA TYR A 55 14.63 -9.80 -23.89
C TYR A 55 15.62 -10.92 -23.57
N ASN A 56 16.61 -10.61 -22.71
CA ASN A 56 17.50 -11.60 -22.12
C ASN A 56 16.96 -12.00 -20.74
N PHE A 57 16.80 -13.29 -20.52
CA PHE A 57 16.47 -13.89 -19.23
C PHE A 57 17.70 -14.63 -18.70
N SER A 58 17.98 -14.54 -17.41
CA SER A 58 19.13 -15.21 -16.80
C SER A 58 18.76 -15.66 -15.39
N LEU A 59 19.18 -16.87 -15.03
CA LEU A 59 19.03 -17.36 -13.68
C LEU A 59 20.06 -16.66 -12.79
N VAL A 60 19.60 -15.99 -11.73
CA VAL A 60 20.48 -15.24 -10.82
C VAL A 60 20.20 -15.69 -9.40
N ASN A 61 21.22 -16.21 -8.72
CA ASN A 61 21.15 -16.46 -7.29
C ASN A 61 21.10 -15.14 -6.54
N LYS A 62 20.03 -14.92 -5.77
CA LYS A 62 19.87 -13.74 -4.91
C LYS A 62 19.59 -14.18 -3.48
N THR A 63 20.17 -13.46 -2.53
CA THR A 63 19.77 -13.52 -1.13
C THR A 63 18.83 -12.36 -0.85
N GLU A 64 17.59 -12.67 -0.53
CA GLU A 64 16.58 -11.69 -0.14
C GLU A 64 16.51 -11.57 1.38
N TYR A 65 16.29 -10.36 1.88
CA TYR A 65 16.14 -10.07 3.31
C TYR A 65 14.76 -9.49 3.54
N SER A 66 13.93 -10.18 4.30
CA SER A 66 12.56 -9.75 4.63
C SER A 66 12.35 -9.68 6.13
N LYS A 67 11.42 -8.81 6.55
CA LYS A 67 11.00 -8.72 7.95
C LYS A 67 10.40 -10.07 8.38
N LYS A 68 10.81 -10.56 9.55
CA LYS A 68 10.14 -11.70 10.19
C LYS A 68 8.66 -11.41 10.47
N SER A 69 7.85 -12.45 10.60
CA SER A 69 6.43 -12.29 10.92
C SER A 69 6.25 -11.60 12.27
N GLU A 70 5.12 -10.89 12.47
CA GLU A 70 4.82 -10.27 13.77
C GLU A 70 4.77 -11.31 14.90
N LYS A 71 4.33 -12.53 14.58
CA LYS A 71 4.32 -13.65 15.53
C LYS A 71 5.74 -14.02 15.97
N ASP A 72 6.66 -14.23 15.02
CA ASP A 72 8.03 -14.62 15.37
C ASP A 72 8.75 -13.52 16.16
N LEU A 73 8.45 -12.25 15.86
CA LEU A 73 8.97 -11.11 16.60
C LEU A 73 8.40 -11.06 18.02
N ALA A 74 7.10 -11.28 18.18
CA ALA A 74 6.44 -11.33 19.49
C ALA A 74 6.94 -12.51 20.34
N ASP A 75 7.07 -13.71 19.76
CA ASP A 75 7.59 -14.90 20.42
C ASP A 75 9.05 -14.71 20.89
N ALA A 76 9.83 -13.91 20.15
CA ALA A 76 11.18 -13.51 20.53
C ALA A 76 11.24 -12.28 21.45
N GLY A 77 10.11 -11.65 21.79
CA GLY A 77 10.05 -10.43 22.59
C GLY A 77 10.71 -9.21 21.93
N LEU A 78 10.76 -9.16 20.59
CA LEU A 78 11.45 -8.12 19.83
C LEU A 78 10.45 -7.12 19.22
N ASN A 79 10.74 -5.83 19.36
CA ASN A 79 10.11 -4.77 18.58
C ASN A 79 10.97 -4.45 17.35
N PHE A 80 10.43 -4.66 16.15
CA PHE A 80 11.18 -4.47 14.90
C PHE A 80 11.78 -3.06 14.77
N PHE A 81 11.02 -2.02 15.07
CA PHE A 81 11.49 -0.63 14.91
C PHE A 81 12.56 -0.27 15.95
N GLU A 82 12.41 -0.71 17.20
CA GLU A 82 13.44 -0.51 18.22
C GLU A 82 14.74 -1.22 17.86
N VAL A 83 14.66 -2.47 17.37
CA VAL A 83 15.83 -3.20 16.89
C VAL A 83 16.52 -2.46 15.75
N LEU A 84 15.77 -1.93 14.77
CA LEU A 84 16.37 -1.11 13.70
C LEU A 84 17.07 0.14 14.25
N ARG A 85 16.41 0.89 15.14
CA ARG A 85 17.01 2.10 15.75
C ARG A 85 18.28 1.78 16.56
N ASN A 86 18.30 0.66 17.27
CA ASN A 86 19.45 0.23 18.09
C ASN A 86 20.63 -0.31 17.26
N ASN A 87 20.44 -0.55 15.96
CA ASN A 87 21.46 -1.10 15.06
C ASN A 87 21.82 -0.11 13.93
N ASP A 88 21.69 1.20 14.17
CA ASP A 88 22.00 2.25 13.18
C ASP A 88 21.19 2.17 11.87
N LEU A 89 20.04 1.47 11.90
CA LEU A 89 19.09 1.37 10.78
C LEU A 89 17.84 2.22 11.01
N GLY A 90 17.89 3.13 11.99
CA GLY A 90 16.78 4.04 12.32
C GLY A 90 16.37 4.91 11.14
N ASP A 91 17.32 5.33 10.30
CA ASP A 91 17.07 6.19 9.12
C ASP A 91 16.22 5.52 8.04
N LEU A 92 16.09 4.18 8.07
CA LEU A 92 15.17 3.46 7.19
C LEU A 92 13.70 3.66 7.59
N ILE A 93 13.44 4.05 8.84
CA ILE A 93 12.10 4.23 9.38
C ILE A 93 11.55 5.57 8.89
N LYS A 94 10.44 5.51 8.16
CA LYS A 94 9.69 6.71 7.78
C LYS A 94 8.56 6.94 8.79
N GLU A 95 8.76 7.90 9.68
CA GLU A 95 7.72 8.37 10.59
C GLU A 95 6.72 9.23 9.81
N THR A 96 5.50 8.72 9.67
CA THR A 96 4.45 9.38 8.90
C THR A 96 3.18 9.43 9.71
N VAL A 97 2.43 10.51 9.56
CA VAL A 97 1.09 10.64 10.12
C VAL A 97 0.09 10.47 8.98
N ASP A 98 -0.80 9.49 9.09
CA ASP A 98 -1.88 9.33 8.11
C ASP A 98 -2.78 10.57 8.12
N ARG A 99 -2.92 11.21 6.96
CA ARG A 99 -3.66 12.46 6.81
C ARG A 99 -5.12 12.34 7.27
N ARG A 100 -5.76 11.19 7.04
CA ARG A 100 -7.17 10.98 7.42
C ARG A 100 -7.31 10.87 8.93
N THR A 101 -6.41 10.12 9.56
CA THR A 101 -6.32 9.95 11.01
C THR A 101 -6.04 11.29 11.69
N TYR A 102 -5.06 12.06 11.19
CA TYR A 102 -4.76 13.40 11.68
C TYR A 102 -5.96 14.35 11.57
N SER A 103 -6.60 14.38 10.39
CA SER A 103 -7.78 15.22 10.17
C SER A 103 -8.96 14.82 11.07
N ALA A 104 -9.14 13.53 11.34
CA ALA A 104 -10.15 13.05 12.28
C ALA A 104 -9.85 13.50 13.72
N ALA A 105 -8.61 13.36 14.18
CA ALA A 105 -8.18 13.82 15.50
C ALA A 105 -8.39 15.35 15.67
N CYS A 106 -8.05 16.14 14.64
CA CYS A 106 -8.31 17.58 14.64
C CYS A 106 -9.81 17.90 14.78
N ARG A 107 -10.69 17.17 14.07
CA ARG A 107 -12.16 17.36 14.17
C ARG A 107 -12.70 17.01 15.55
N GLU A 108 -12.17 15.97 16.18
CA GLU A 108 -12.53 15.58 17.54
C GLU A 108 -12.15 16.68 18.53
N MET A 109 -10.92 17.22 18.45
CA MET A 109 -10.49 18.35 19.28
C MET A 109 -11.41 19.58 19.13
N VAL A 110 -11.78 19.93 17.90
CA VAL A 110 -12.73 21.04 17.64
C VAL A 110 -14.11 20.73 18.19
N THR A 111 -14.58 19.49 18.10
CA THR A 111 -15.91 19.10 18.63
C THR A 111 -15.96 19.21 20.15
N GLU A 112 -14.88 18.83 20.84
CA GLU A 112 -14.80 18.89 22.29
C GLU A 112 -14.56 20.30 22.84
N ARG A 113 -13.74 21.10 22.13
CA ARG A 113 -13.18 22.36 22.65
C ARG A 113 -13.66 23.61 21.91
N GLY A 114 -14.34 23.45 20.79
CA GLY A 114 -14.79 24.53 19.90
C GLY A 114 -13.73 24.96 18.87
N GLU A 115 -12.45 24.79 19.16
CA GLU A 115 -11.34 25.19 18.30
C GLU A 115 -10.12 24.25 18.42
N LEU A 116 -9.17 24.38 17.49
CA LEU A 116 -7.89 23.69 17.57
C LEU A 116 -6.95 24.43 18.53
N PRO A 117 -6.11 23.72 19.30
CA PRO A 117 -5.03 24.36 20.05
C PRO A 117 -4.07 25.12 19.12
N ASP A 118 -3.54 26.26 19.57
CA ASP A 118 -2.66 27.14 18.78
C ASP A 118 -1.49 26.41 18.11
N GLU A 119 -0.83 25.50 18.84
CA GLU A 119 0.30 24.72 18.31
C GLU A 119 -0.11 23.79 17.16
N ILE A 120 -1.29 23.18 17.26
CA ILE A 120 -1.85 22.32 16.22
C ILE A 120 -2.32 23.17 15.04
N GLN A 121 -2.95 24.30 15.31
CA GLN A 121 -3.37 25.25 14.27
C GLN A 121 -2.17 25.79 13.49
N ALA A 122 -1.04 26.07 14.15
CA ALA A 122 0.18 26.57 13.49
C ALA A 122 0.76 25.59 12.46
N VAL A 123 0.52 24.28 12.64
CA VAL A 123 0.96 23.23 11.70
C VAL A 123 -0.18 22.68 10.83
N THR A 124 -1.39 23.24 10.93
CA THR A 124 -2.59 22.75 10.22
C THR A 124 -3.17 23.81 9.30
N SER A 125 -3.23 23.51 8.01
CA SER A 125 -4.04 24.29 7.07
C SER A 125 -5.51 23.86 7.18
N VAL A 126 -6.38 24.80 7.58
CA VAL A 126 -7.83 24.59 7.67
C VAL A 126 -8.50 25.24 6.47
N TYR A 127 -9.32 24.48 5.75
CA TYR A 127 -10.10 24.96 4.62
C TYR A 127 -11.40 24.16 4.49
N GLU A 128 -12.45 24.81 4.00
CA GLU A 128 -13.74 24.18 3.73
C GLU A 128 -13.76 23.56 2.33
N THR A 129 -14.43 22.42 2.19
CA THR A 129 -14.61 21.75 0.91
C THR A 129 -15.93 20.98 0.90
N THR A 130 -16.52 20.82 -0.28
CA THR A 130 -17.72 20.01 -0.50
C THR A 130 -17.33 18.74 -1.23
N ASP A 131 -17.86 17.61 -0.79
CA ASP A 131 -17.56 16.29 -1.36
C ASP A 131 -18.85 15.49 -1.61
N ILE A 132 -18.76 14.46 -2.45
CA ILE A 132 -19.87 13.56 -2.77
C ILE A 132 -19.73 12.29 -1.92
N SER A 133 -20.58 12.15 -0.91
CA SER A 133 -20.63 10.91 -0.12
C SER A 133 -21.50 9.84 -0.79
N ARG A 134 -20.98 8.61 -0.95
CA ARG A 134 -21.72 7.46 -1.50
C ARG A 134 -22.04 6.44 -0.40
N ARG A 135 -23.31 6.05 -0.28
CA ARG A 135 -23.77 4.91 0.55
C ARG A 135 -24.80 4.11 -0.23
N LYS A 136 -24.86 2.79 -0.03
CA LYS A 136 -25.94 1.96 -0.61
C LYS A 136 -27.28 2.42 -0.03
N ALA A 137 -28.29 2.55 -0.88
CA ALA A 137 -29.66 2.77 -0.43
C ALA A 137 -30.13 1.55 0.37
N LYS A 138 -30.99 1.80 1.36
CA LYS A 138 -31.70 0.74 2.09
C LYS A 138 -32.82 0.16 1.24
#